data_AF-A0A3A4V3N3-F1
#
_entry.id   AF-A0A3A4V3N3-F1
#
_cell.length_a   1.000
_cell.length_b   1.000
_cell.length_c   1.000
_cell.angle_alpha   90.00
_cell.angle_beta   90.00
_cell.angle_gamma   90.00
#
_symmetry.space_group_name_H-M   'P 1'
#
loop_
_entity.id
_entity.type
_entity.pdbx_description
1 polymer ?
#
loop_
_entity_poly.entity_id
_entity_poly.type
_entity_poly.pdbx_seq_one_letter_code
_entity_poly.pdbx_strand_id
1 'polypeptide(L)'
;MNAANRNAIARLSAALDALNQNSITELRVLTQGLLDDKHQRYLELGLAKNDRAQLLHAIVGMLSHYEAEHEKELTHPDASRHP
;
A
#
# COMPACT_ATOMS: atom_id res chain seq x y z
N MET A 1 -1.64 15.63 5.25
CA MET A 1 -2.36 14.60 4.48
C MET A 1 -2.42 14.98 3.01
N ASN A 2 -1.36 14.61 2.28
CA ASN A 2 -1.31 14.69 0.82
C ASN A 2 -2.40 13.77 0.21
N ALA A 3 -3.10 14.25 -0.82
CA ALA A 3 -4.16 13.48 -1.49
C ALA A 3 -3.65 12.12 -2.01
N ALA A 4 -2.37 12.04 -2.38
CA ALA A 4 -1.72 10.81 -2.81
C ALA A 4 -1.69 9.74 -1.71
N ASN A 5 -1.28 10.09 -0.48
CA ASN A 5 -1.20 9.14 0.64
C ASN A 5 -2.59 8.62 1.04
N ARG A 6 -3.63 9.47 1.07
CA ARG A 6 -5.00 8.97 1.33
C ARG A 6 -5.44 7.96 0.28
N ASN A 7 -5.16 8.29 -0.99
CA ASN A 7 -5.58 7.48 -2.11
C ASN A 7 -4.87 6.12 -2.08
N ALA A 8 -3.57 6.11 -1.74
CA ALA A 8 -2.80 4.89 -1.55
C ALA A 8 -3.39 4.00 -0.45
N ILE A 9 -3.64 4.55 0.74
CA ILE A 9 -4.25 3.80 1.87
C ILE A 9 -5.62 3.26 1.46
N ALA A 10 -6.49 4.08 0.88
CA ALA A 10 -7.83 3.64 0.45
C ALA A 10 -7.80 2.51 -0.59
N ARG A 11 -6.90 2.61 -1.58
CA ARG A 11 -6.70 1.57 -2.59
C ARG A 11 -6.15 0.28 -1.99
N LEU A 12 -5.23 0.37 -1.03
CA LEU A 12 -4.67 -0.80 -0.37
C LEU A 12 -5.68 -1.47 0.59
N SER A 13 -6.55 -0.70 1.25
CA SER A 13 -7.68 -1.27 2.00
C SER A 13 -8.63 -2.03 1.08
N ALA A 14 -8.99 -1.44 -0.07
CA ALA A 14 -9.78 -2.15 -1.08
C ALA A 14 -9.05 -3.39 -1.64
N ALA A 15 -7.71 -3.36 -1.73
CA ALA A 15 -6.91 -4.49 -2.17
C ALA A 15 -6.98 -5.66 -1.18
N LEU A 16 -7.07 -5.40 0.14
CA LEU A 16 -7.32 -6.44 1.15
C LEU A 16 -8.70 -7.10 0.95
N ASP A 17 -9.73 -6.31 0.65
CA ASP A 17 -11.06 -6.84 0.37
C ASP A 17 -11.07 -7.67 -0.92
N ALA A 18 -10.41 -7.21 -1.98
CA ALA A 18 -10.23 -7.96 -3.22
C ALA A 18 -9.48 -9.28 -2.97
N LEU A 19 -8.43 -9.27 -2.14
CA LEU A 19 -7.73 -10.49 -1.73
C LEU A 19 -8.68 -11.43 -0.98
N ASN A 20 -9.48 -10.93 -0.03
CA ASN A 20 -10.52 -11.72 0.67
C ASN A 20 -11.55 -12.35 -0.25
N GLN A 21 -11.91 -11.66 -1.34
CA GLN A 21 -12.83 -12.17 -2.35
C GLN A 21 -12.14 -13.06 -3.41
N ASN A 22 -10.83 -13.31 -3.28
CA ASN A 22 -9.99 -13.96 -4.30
C ASN A 22 -10.06 -13.29 -5.68
N SER A 23 -10.34 -11.99 -5.72
CA SER A 23 -10.40 -11.16 -6.92
C SER A 23 -9.00 -10.69 -7.31
N ILE A 24 -8.21 -11.58 -7.92
CA ILE A 24 -6.80 -11.30 -8.27
C ILE A 24 -6.66 -10.15 -9.29
N THR A 25 -7.57 -10.05 -10.25
CA THR A 25 -7.56 -8.95 -11.25
C THR A 25 -7.72 -7.59 -10.58
N GLU A 26 -8.69 -7.49 -9.67
CA GLU A 26 -8.97 -6.26 -8.92
C GLU A 26 -7.82 -5.91 -7.98
N LEU A 27 -7.25 -6.91 -7.29
CA LEU A 27 -6.05 -6.74 -6.48
C LEU A 27 -4.89 -6.10 -7.27
N ARG A 28 -4.66 -6.56 -8.52
CA ARG A 28 -3.60 -6.00 -9.38
C ARG A 28 -3.89 -4.55 -9.77
N VAL A 29 -5.13 -4.23 -10.13
CA VAL A 29 -5.53 -2.85 -10.49
C VAL A 29 -5.36 -1.91 -9.30
N LEU A 30 -5.81 -2.34 -8.12
CA LEU A 30 -5.78 -1.52 -6.91
C LEU A 30 -4.36 -1.23 -6.43
N THR A 31 -3.43 -2.18 -6.59
CA THR A 31 -2.01 -2.05 -6.19
C THR A 31 -1.13 -1.40 -7.27
N GLN A 32 -1.63 -1.22 -8.50
CA GLN A 32 -0.85 -0.68 -9.60
C GLN A 32 -0.33 0.74 -9.33
N GLY A 33 0.98 0.92 -9.36
CA GLY A 33 1.63 2.23 -9.18
C GLY A 33 1.68 2.74 -7.73
N LEU A 34 1.39 1.90 -6.74
CA LEU A 34 1.48 2.21 -5.31
C LEU A 34 2.69 1.52 -4.67
N LEU A 35 3.94 1.80 -5.08
CA LEU A 35 5.03 0.88 -4.71
C LEU A 35 6.38 1.51 -4.38
N ASP A 36 6.96 1.01 -3.28
CA ASP A 36 8.40 0.83 -3.12
C ASP A 36 8.82 -0.55 -3.68
N ASP A 37 10.08 -0.64 -4.15
CA ASP A 37 10.61 -1.81 -4.86
C ASP A 37 10.54 -3.14 -4.08
N LYS A 38 10.58 -3.11 -2.74
CA LYS A 38 10.61 -4.32 -1.91
C LYS A 38 9.23 -4.97 -1.84
N HIS A 39 8.18 -4.20 -1.60
CA HIS A 39 6.83 -4.74 -1.47
C HIS A 39 6.24 -5.17 -2.82
N GLN A 40 6.66 -4.53 -3.91
CA GLN A 40 6.32 -4.95 -5.26
C GLN A 40 6.75 -6.39 -5.53
N ARG A 41 7.99 -6.73 -5.16
CA ARG A 41 8.53 -8.07 -5.37
C ARG A 41 7.74 -9.14 -4.63
N TYR A 42 7.29 -8.86 -3.40
CA TYR A 42 6.44 -9.79 -2.66
C TYR A 42 5.07 -9.94 -3.32
N LEU A 43 4.47 -8.86 -3.78
CA LEU A 43 3.19 -8.91 -4.48
C LEU A 43 3.30 -9.75 -5.76
N GLU A 44 4.32 -9.52 -6.58
CA GLU A 44 4.54 -10.25 -7.83
C GLU A 44 4.80 -11.74 -7.61
N LEU A 45 5.63 -12.09 -6.62
CA LEU A 45 5.87 -13.49 -6.25
C LEU A 45 4.60 -14.15 -5.72
N GLY A 46 3.82 -13.43 -4.90
CA GLY A 46 2.54 -13.91 -4.39
C GLY A 46 1.53 -14.16 -5.51
N LEU A 47 1.46 -13.27 -6.50
CA LEU A 47 0.60 -13.43 -7.68
C LEU A 47 1.04 -14.61 -8.54
N ALA A 48 2.34 -14.74 -8.80
CA ALA A 48 2.89 -15.82 -9.63
C ALA A 48 2.69 -17.21 -9.00
N LYS A 49 2.73 -17.29 -7.67
CA LYS A 49 2.55 -18.55 -6.91
C LYS A 49 1.13 -18.78 -6.42
N ASN A 50 0.24 -17.80 -6.62
CA ASN A 50 -1.06 -17.75 -5.95
C ASN A 50 -0.95 -17.92 -4.42
N ASP A 51 0.12 -17.38 -3.83
CA ASP A 51 0.43 -17.47 -2.40
C ASP A 51 -0.24 -16.31 -1.65
N ARG A 52 -1.38 -16.63 -1.05
CA ARG A 52 -2.19 -15.68 -0.29
C ARG A 52 -1.43 -15.05 0.88
N ALA A 53 -0.57 -15.80 1.57
CA ALA A 53 0.18 -15.26 2.69
C ALA A 53 1.19 -14.21 2.22
N GLN A 54 1.84 -14.48 1.08
CA GLN A 54 2.77 -13.54 0.47
C GLN A 54 2.07 -12.28 -0.07
N LEU A 55 0.87 -12.43 -0.67
CA LEU A 55 0.04 -11.30 -1.09
C LEU A 55 -0.40 -10.44 0.11
N LEU A 56 -0.85 -11.07 1.19
CA LEU A 56 -1.24 -10.36 2.41
C LEU A 56 -0.06 -9.61 3.01
N HIS A 57 1.11 -10.26 3.09
CA HIS A 57 2.33 -9.64 3.60
C HIS A 57 2.72 -8.40 2.79
N ALA A 58 2.61 -8.46 1.46
CA ALA A 58 2.89 -7.32 0.58
C ALA A 58 1.93 -6.14 0.86
N ILE A 59 0.62 -6.39 0.88
CA ILE A 59 -0.41 -5.34 1.05
C ILE A 59 -0.31 -4.69 2.43
N VAL A 60 -0.17 -5.49 3.48
CA VAL A 60 -0.03 -4.98 4.86
C VAL A 60 1.27 -4.19 5.03
N GLY A 61 2.37 -4.64 4.42
CA GLY A 61 3.64 -3.91 4.42
C GLY A 61 3.52 -2.53 3.75
N MET A 62 2.86 -2.46 2.59
CA MET A 62 2.58 -1.19 1.91
C MET A 62 1.69 -0.27 2.75
N LEU A 63 0.62 -0.81 3.35
CA LEU A 63 -0.28 -0.04 4.22
C LEU A 63 0.49 0.60 5.38
N SER A 64 1.27 -0.21 6.09
CA SER A 64 2.06 0.29 7.22
C SER A 64 3.06 1.37 6.81
N HIS A 65 3.67 1.26 5.63
CA HIS A 65 4.52 2.31 5.08
C HIS A 65 3.76 3.62 4.87
N TYR A 66 2.62 3.58 4.15
CA TYR A 66 1.83 4.77 3.88
C TYR A 66 1.19 5.38 5.14
N GLU A 67 0.82 4.57 6.12
CA GLU A 67 0.34 5.03 7.42
C GLU A 67 1.45 5.71 8.23
N ALA A 68 2.67 5.18 8.22
CA ALA A 68 3.81 5.81 8.87
C ALA A 68 4.20 7.15 8.20
N GLU A 69 4.19 7.21 6.87
CA GLU A 69 4.39 8.46 6.14
C GLU A 69 3.28 9.48 6.46
N HIS A 70 2.04 9.02 6.60
CA HIS A 70 0.92 9.84 7.03
C HIS A 70 1.08 10.38 8.46
N GLU A 71 1.53 9.56 9.41
CA GLU A 71 1.77 9.97 10.79
C GLU A 71 2.89 11.02 10.88
N LYS A 72 3.96 10.86 10.09
CA LYS A 72 5.02 11.88 9.96
C LYS A 72 4.48 13.22 9.44
N GLU A 73 3.62 13.20 8.42
CA GLU A 73 2.97 14.42 7.89
C GLU A 73 2.09 15.12 8.93
N LEU A 74 1.46 14.38 9.84
CA LEU A 74 0.58 14.95 10.87
C LEU A 74 1.36 15.48 12.09
N THR A 75 2.46 14.83 12.45
CA THR A 75 3.25 15.15 13.65
C THR A 75 4.34 16.20 13.39
N HIS A 76 4.74 16.43 12.14
CA HIS A 76 5.71 17.46 11.75
C HIS A 76 5.17 18.38 10.63
N PRO A 77 4.24 19.29 10.93
CA PRO A 77 3.78 20.28 9.94
C PRO A 77 4.79 21.41 9.66
N ASP A 78 5.91 21.50 10.40
CA ASP A 78 6.75 22.71 10.53
C ASP A 78 8.24 22.52 10.17
N ALA A 79 8.57 21.71 9.16
CA ALA A 79 9.92 21.71 8.57
C ALA A 79 10.09 22.74 7.43
N SER A 80 9.03 23.47 7.07
CA SER A 80 9.01 24.41 5.95
C SER A 80 8.92 25.89 6.37
N ARG A 81 9.00 26.21 7.67
CA ARG A 81 9.16 27.58 8.14
C ARG A 81 10.46 27.70 8.91
N HIS A 82 11.51 28.06 8.20
CA HIS A 82 12.62 28.79 8.81
C HIS A 82 12.91 30.06 8.00
N PRO A 83 13.36 31.12 8.68
CA PRO A 83 13.02 32.55 8.46
C PRO A 83 13.58 33.18 7.19
#